data_AF-A0A7V9DEK0-F1
#
_entry.id   AF-A0A7V9DEK0-F1
#
_cell.length_a   1.000
_cell.length_b   1.000
_cell.length_c   1.000
_cell.angle_alpha   90.00
_cell.angle_beta   90.00
_cell.angle_gamma   90.00
#
_symmetry.space_group_name_H-M   'P 1'
#
loop_
_entity.id
_entity.type
_entity.pdbx_description
1 polymer ?
#
loop_
_entity_poly.entity_id
_entity_poly.type
_entity_poly.pdbx_seq_one_letter_code
_entity_poly.pdbx_strand_id
1 'polypeptide(L)'
;MKRLGRTEAMRRLKALKETYAADIRERFEWRAESCGTCPTPGICCVDEHFVNVRISRLEAEVIAVAIDALEQGLSEAVYRRVEATVEKYKLEPDSDETKTYACPLFERGVGCLVHSVGKPVPCITHACYEREEYLPPDELQCEQEVIIGRLNERVYRQPAELMPIPIAVLRSRSEGGRRALSSEQEAQER
;
A
#
# COMPACT_ATOMS: atom_id res chain seq x y z
N MET A 1 16.17 -13.10 -15.83
CA MET A 1 14.69 -13.06 -15.66
C MET A 1 14.01 -12.34 -16.83
N LYS A 2 12.90 -12.87 -17.35
CA LYS A 2 12.09 -12.22 -18.42
C LYS A 2 11.37 -10.99 -17.87
N ARG A 3 11.40 -9.89 -18.63
CA ARG A 3 10.70 -8.63 -18.31
C ARG A 3 9.19 -8.89 -18.26
N LEU A 4 8.51 -8.23 -17.31
CA LEU A 4 7.06 -8.27 -17.20
C LEU A 4 6.50 -6.87 -17.47
N GLY A 5 5.40 -6.80 -18.23
CA GLY A 5 4.65 -5.55 -18.41
C GLY A 5 3.98 -5.12 -17.10
N ARG A 6 3.83 -3.82 -16.89
CA ARG A 6 3.25 -3.24 -15.67
C ARG A 6 1.82 -3.72 -15.41
N THR A 7 0.94 -3.62 -16.39
CA THR A 7 -0.47 -4.07 -16.28
C THR A 7 -0.56 -5.52 -15.84
N GLU A 8 0.25 -6.39 -16.45
CA GLU A 8 0.31 -7.80 -16.08
C GLU A 8 0.90 -8.02 -14.69
N ALA A 9 1.89 -7.23 -14.29
CA ALA A 9 2.45 -7.28 -12.93
C ALA A 9 1.43 -6.84 -11.89
N MET A 10 0.70 -5.76 -12.11
CA MET A 10 -0.37 -5.30 -11.22
C MET A 10 -1.50 -6.32 -11.11
N ARG A 11 -1.88 -6.95 -12.23
CA ARG A 11 -2.87 -8.04 -12.23
C ARG A 11 -2.41 -9.23 -11.39
N ARG A 12 -1.15 -9.63 -11.51
CA ARG A 12 -0.56 -10.69 -10.67
C ARG A 12 -0.47 -10.30 -9.20
N LEU A 13 -0.06 -9.06 -8.92
CA LEU A 13 0.00 -8.54 -7.56
C LEU A 13 -1.39 -8.58 -6.89
N LYS A 14 -2.43 -8.15 -7.61
CA LYS A 14 -3.82 -8.24 -7.14
C LYS A 14 -4.20 -9.69 -6.80
N ALA A 15 -3.97 -10.63 -7.71
CA ALA A 15 -4.29 -12.04 -7.47
C ALA A 15 -3.51 -12.65 -6.29
N LEU A 16 -2.24 -12.29 -6.13
CA LEU A 16 -1.42 -12.70 -4.99
C LEU A 16 -2.02 -12.18 -3.67
N LYS A 17 -2.34 -10.90 -3.61
CA LYS A 17 -2.92 -10.26 -2.42
C LYS A 17 -4.32 -10.79 -2.10
N GLU A 18 -5.14 -11.10 -3.11
CA GLU A 18 -6.45 -11.71 -2.90
C GLU A 18 -6.34 -13.12 -2.32
N THR A 19 -5.41 -13.92 -2.83
CA THR A 19 -5.12 -15.26 -2.30
C THR A 19 -4.62 -15.17 -0.86
N TYR A 20 -3.68 -14.26 -0.60
CA TYR A 20 -3.13 -14.06 0.72
C TYR A 20 -4.18 -13.58 1.72
N ALA A 21 -5.02 -12.60 1.34
CA ALA A 21 -6.11 -12.13 2.19
C ALA A 21 -7.15 -13.21 2.47
N ALA A 22 -7.40 -14.12 1.52
CA ALA A 22 -8.28 -15.27 1.76
C ALA A 22 -7.67 -16.25 2.77
N ASP A 23 -6.38 -16.59 2.64
CA ASP A 23 -5.67 -17.45 3.58
C ASP A 23 -5.66 -16.87 5.01
N ILE A 24 -5.35 -15.57 5.13
CA ILE A 24 -5.38 -14.85 6.41
C ILE A 24 -6.79 -14.89 7.02
N ARG A 25 -7.83 -14.66 6.22
CA ARG A 25 -9.22 -14.70 6.67
C ARG A 25 -9.65 -16.06 7.18
N GLU A 26 -9.38 -17.09 6.41
CA GLU A 26 -9.84 -18.45 6.71
C GLU A 26 -9.13 -19.03 7.94
N ARG A 27 -7.84 -18.73 8.12
CA ARG A 27 -7.01 -19.37 9.15
C ARG A 27 -6.88 -18.55 10.43
N PHE A 28 -6.95 -17.22 10.34
CA PHE A 28 -6.60 -16.32 11.45
C PHE A 28 -7.71 -15.31 11.78
N GLU A 29 -8.32 -14.62 10.80
CA GLU A 29 -9.24 -13.50 11.09
C GLU A 29 -10.51 -13.89 11.84
N TRP A 30 -10.88 -15.17 11.90
CA TRP A 30 -11.99 -15.62 12.77
C TRP A 30 -11.71 -15.38 14.27
N ARG A 31 -10.45 -15.12 14.64
CA ARG A 31 -10.00 -14.70 15.98
C ARG A 31 -9.70 -13.20 16.09
N ALA A 32 -9.88 -12.45 15.01
CA ALA A 32 -9.70 -11.01 15.00
C ALA A 32 -11.04 -10.30 15.17
N GLU A 33 -11.04 -9.15 15.84
CA GLU A 33 -12.18 -8.25 15.81
C GLU A 33 -12.35 -7.65 14.41
N SER A 34 -13.59 -7.63 13.94
CA SER A 34 -13.92 -6.88 12.72
C SER A 34 -13.77 -5.38 12.95
N CYS A 35 -13.11 -4.68 12.03
CA CYS A 35 -13.02 -3.21 12.08
C CYS A 35 -14.40 -2.53 12.12
N GLY A 36 -15.46 -3.17 11.60
CA GLY A 36 -16.82 -2.65 11.63
C GLY A 36 -17.51 -2.75 13.00
N THR A 37 -17.01 -3.61 13.89
CA THR A 37 -17.57 -3.86 15.23
C THR A 37 -16.59 -3.56 16.36
N CYS A 38 -15.34 -3.21 16.03
CA CYS A 38 -14.31 -2.84 16.99
C CYS A 38 -14.77 -1.65 17.84
N PRO A 39 -14.48 -1.59 19.15
CA PRO A 39 -14.80 -0.44 20.01
C PRO A 39 -14.09 0.85 19.58
N THR A 40 -12.94 0.73 18.90
CA THR A 40 -12.11 1.85 18.42
C THR A 40 -11.74 1.67 16.93
N PRO A 41 -12.73 1.69 16.00
CA PRO A 41 -12.50 1.39 14.59
C PRO A 41 -11.37 2.22 13.97
N GLY A 42 -10.36 1.53 13.49
CA GLY A 42 -9.23 2.15 12.78
C GLY A 42 -8.26 2.92 13.66
N ILE A 43 -8.29 2.78 14.99
CA ILE A 43 -7.29 3.39 15.87
C ILE A 43 -5.86 2.98 15.49
N CYS A 44 -5.67 1.71 15.11
CA CYS A 44 -4.41 1.18 14.58
C CYS A 44 -3.93 1.84 13.27
N CYS A 45 -4.81 2.57 12.58
CA CYS A 45 -4.49 3.32 11.36
C CYS A 45 -4.33 4.83 11.61
N VAL A 46 -5.05 5.40 12.59
CA VAL A 46 -5.03 6.85 12.87
C VAL A 46 -4.05 7.25 13.97
N ASP A 47 -3.63 6.30 14.80
CA ASP A 47 -2.65 6.54 15.85
C ASP A 47 -1.24 6.49 15.26
N GLU A 48 -0.49 7.54 15.52
CA GLU A 48 0.84 7.76 14.97
C GLU A 48 1.91 6.82 15.52
N HIS A 49 1.60 6.00 16.53
CA HIS A 49 2.52 5.04 17.11
C HIS A 49 2.46 3.65 16.46
N PHE A 50 1.52 3.41 15.53
CA PHE A 50 1.22 2.04 15.07
C PHE A 50 1.63 1.75 13.62
N VAL A 51 1.63 2.74 12.71
CA VAL A 51 1.89 2.45 11.30
C VAL A 51 3.35 2.74 10.94
N ASN A 52 4.14 1.71 10.71
CA ASN A 52 5.50 1.78 10.14
C ASN A 52 5.60 1.04 8.79
N VAL A 53 4.48 0.88 8.08
CA VAL A 53 4.39 0.03 6.88
C VAL A 53 5.27 0.57 5.76
N ARG A 54 6.08 -0.31 5.18
CA ARG A 54 6.91 -0.05 4.00
C ARG A 54 6.45 -0.92 2.83
N ILE A 55 6.43 -0.35 1.64
CA ILE A 55 5.88 -1.00 0.45
C ILE A 55 6.81 -0.88 -0.75
N SER A 56 6.67 -1.84 -1.66
CA SER A 56 7.36 -1.80 -2.95
C SER A 56 6.79 -0.73 -3.88
N ARG A 57 7.57 -0.32 -4.89
CA ARG A 57 7.10 0.56 -5.97
C ARG A 57 5.86 -0.01 -6.69
N LEU A 58 5.82 -1.33 -6.92
CA LEU A 58 4.67 -1.96 -7.58
C LEU A 58 3.38 -1.83 -6.75
N GLU A 59 3.46 -1.99 -5.43
CA GLU A 59 2.31 -1.76 -4.54
C GLU A 59 1.88 -0.30 -4.54
N ALA A 60 2.84 0.63 -4.52
CA ALA A 60 2.56 2.06 -4.59
C ALA A 60 1.84 2.45 -5.89
N GLU A 61 2.18 1.83 -7.03
CA GLU A 61 1.45 2.04 -8.30
C GLU A 61 0.00 1.54 -8.21
N VAL A 62 -0.26 0.41 -7.55
CA VAL A 62 -1.65 -0.07 -7.34
C VAL A 62 -2.42 0.86 -6.40
N ILE A 63 -1.78 1.39 -5.36
CA ILE A 63 -2.37 2.38 -4.45
C ILE A 63 -2.70 3.67 -5.21
N ALA A 64 -1.77 4.19 -6.02
CA ALA A 64 -1.98 5.39 -6.81
C ALA A 64 -3.19 5.22 -7.75
N VAL A 65 -3.29 4.09 -8.46
CA VAL A 65 -4.46 3.79 -9.30
C VAL A 65 -5.76 3.74 -8.49
N ALA A 66 -5.73 3.22 -7.26
CA ALA A 66 -6.91 3.23 -6.40
C ALA A 66 -7.30 4.65 -5.94
N ILE A 67 -6.32 5.52 -5.67
CA ILE A 67 -6.55 6.93 -5.31
C ILE A 67 -7.07 7.73 -6.51
N ASP A 68 -6.51 7.50 -7.70
CA ASP A 68 -6.91 8.19 -8.94
C ASP A 68 -8.30 7.79 -9.42
N ALA A 69 -8.79 6.61 -9.00
CA ALA A 69 -10.16 6.15 -9.26
C ALA A 69 -11.21 6.75 -8.31
N LEU A 70 -10.79 7.48 -7.26
CA LEU A 70 -11.71 8.22 -6.39
C LEU A 70 -12.27 9.44 -7.14
N GLU A 71 -13.37 10.01 -6.63
CA GLU A 71 -13.87 11.29 -7.14
C GLU A 71 -12.77 12.36 -7.13
N GLN A 72 -12.68 13.19 -8.17
CA GLN A 72 -11.54 14.09 -8.39
C GLN A 72 -11.20 14.96 -7.17
N GLY A 73 -12.22 15.46 -6.47
CA GLY A 73 -12.03 16.25 -5.25
C GLY A 73 -11.45 15.45 -4.07
N LEU A 74 -11.83 14.17 -3.95
CA LEU A 74 -11.34 13.26 -2.92
C LEU A 74 -9.92 12.79 -3.23
N SER A 75 -9.63 12.44 -4.49
CA SER A 75 -8.28 12.03 -4.92
C SER A 75 -7.24 13.10 -4.57
N GLU A 76 -7.49 14.37 -4.92
CA GLU A 76 -6.58 15.47 -4.59
C GLU A 76 -6.47 15.71 -3.07
N ALA A 77 -7.57 15.55 -2.33
CA ALA A 77 -7.54 15.66 -0.88
C ALA A 77 -6.68 14.57 -0.23
N VAL A 78 -6.71 13.34 -0.76
CA VAL A 78 -5.86 12.24 -0.31
C VAL A 78 -4.40 12.55 -0.59
N TYR A 79 -4.04 13.01 -1.79
CA TYR A 79 -2.66 13.35 -2.09
C TYR A 79 -2.12 14.50 -1.22
N ARG A 80 -2.91 15.56 -0.97
CA ARG A 80 -2.54 16.60 -0.01
C ARG A 80 -2.32 16.06 1.41
N ARG A 81 -3.14 15.10 1.84
CA ARG A 81 -2.96 14.44 3.15
C ARG A 81 -1.67 13.62 3.17
N VAL A 82 -1.36 12.91 2.09
CA VAL A 82 -0.10 12.17 1.94
C VAL A 82 1.10 13.11 2.05
N GLU A 83 1.08 14.25 1.35
CA GLU A 83 2.13 15.29 1.43
C GLU A 83 2.27 15.84 2.85
N ALA A 84 1.15 16.20 3.49
CA ALA A 84 1.14 16.69 4.86
C ALA A 84 1.66 15.65 5.87
N THR A 85 1.40 14.36 5.66
CA THR A 85 1.98 13.28 6.49
C THR A 85 3.49 13.20 6.33
N VAL A 86 4.02 13.29 5.11
CA VAL A 86 5.48 13.32 4.87
C VAL A 86 6.12 14.49 5.61
N GLU A 87 5.55 15.68 5.51
CA GLU A 87 6.06 16.88 6.18
C GLU A 87 5.96 16.79 7.71
N LYS A 88 4.76 16.47 8.23
CA LYS A 88 4.49 16.40 9.68
C LYS A 88 5.43 15.43 10.38
N TYR A 89 5.60 14.23 9.80
CA TYR A 89 6.41 13.19 10.39
C TYR A 89 7.87 13.23 9.91
N LYS A 90 8.25 14.14 9.01
CA LYS A 90 9.60 14.20 8.41
C LYS A 90 10.02 12.85 7.85
N LEU A 91 9.17 12.25 7.03
CA LEU A 91 9.45 10.94 6.43
C LEU A 91 10.48 11.10 5.31
N GLU A 92 11.40 10.15 5.23
CA GLU A 92 12.44 10.10 4.20
C GLU A 92 12.42 8.70 3.57
N PRO A 93 12.90 8.53 2.32
CA PRO A 93 12.99 7.22 1.68
C PRO A 93 13.71 6.18 2.55
N ASP A 94 14.82 6.57 3.15
CA ASP A 94 15.67 5.72 4.00
C ASP A 94 15.46 5.97 5.50
N SER A 95 14.32 6.58 5.88
CA SER A 95 14.05 6.83 7.29
C SER A 95 14.02 5.51 8.09
N ASP A 96 14.46 5.60 9.35
CA ASP A 96 14.40 4.55 10.35
C ASP A 96 13.11 3.70 10.24
N GLU A 97 13.26 2.38 10.15
CA GLU A 97 12.16 1.41 10.03
C GLU A 97 11.25 1.37 11.27
N THR A 98 11.71 1.94 12.39
CA THR A 98 10.93 2.10 13.62
C THR A 98 10.04 3.34 13.60
N LYS A 99 10.19 4.21 12.59
CA LYS A 99 9.43 5.45 12.51
C LYS A 99 7.98 5.20 12.13
N THR A 100 7.09 5.61 13.01
CA THR A 100 5.65 5.44 12.87
C THR A 100 4.96 6.74 12.45
N TYR A 101 3.80 6.60 11.82
CA TYR A 101 3.00 7.73 11.32
C TYR A 101 1.51 7.38 11.33
N ALA A 102 0.64 8.38 11.25
CA ALA A 102 -0.78 8.14 11.00
C ALA A 102 -1.01 7.84 9.50
N CYS A 103 -1.73 6.76 9.17
CA CYS A 103 -1.95 6.35 7.78
C CYS A 103 -2.79 7.39 7.02
N PRO A 104 -2.26 8.03 5.95
CA PRO A 104 -3.00 9.04 5.19
C PRO A 104 -4.11 8.44 4.32
N LEU A 105 -4.15 7.12 4.17
CA LEU A 105 -5.16 6.43 3.34
C LEU A 105 -6.38 6.00 4.15
N PHE A 106 -6.43 6.31 5.45
CA PHE A 106 -7.59 6.05 6.30
C PHE A 106 -8.47 7.29 6.39
N GLU A 107 -9.79 7.09 6.32
CA GLU A 107 -10.80 8.12 6.48
C GLU A 107 -11.78 7.73 7.59
N ARG A 108 -12.05 8.65 8.53
CA ARG A 108 -12.90 8.33 9.68
C ARG A 108 -14.35 8.13 9.22
N GLY A 109 -14.99 7.07 9.71
CA GLY A 109 -16.35 6.69 9.31
C GLY A 109 -16.45 6.01 7.94
N VAL A 110 -15.36 5.95 7.17
CA VAL A 110 -15.30 5.27 5.86
C VAL A 110 -14.38 4.04 5.90
N GLY A 111 -13.22 4.18 6.55
CA GLY A 111 -12.19 3.14 6.63
C GLY A 111 -11.00 3.40 5.71
N CYS A 112 -10.28 2.33 5.33
CA CYS A 112 -9.16 2.43 4.41
C CYS A 112 -9.66 2.69 2.98
N LEU A 113 -9.30 3.83 2.39
CA LEU A 113 -9.73 4.26 1.06
C LEU A 113 -9.23 3.35 -0.07
N VAL A 114 -8.22 2.52 0.22
CA VAL A 114 -7.65 1.57 -0.74
C VAL A 114 -7.87 0.11 -0.32
N HIS A 115 -8.79 -0.16 0.61
CA HIS A 115 -8.99 -1.47 1.23
C HIS A 115 -9.15 -2.63 0.21
N SER A 116 -9.93 -2.42 -0.84
CA SER A 116 -10.29 -3.47 -1.81
C SER A 116 -9.24 -3.71 -2.90
N VAL A 117 -8.44 -2.70 -3.25
CA VAL A 117 -7.53 -2.74 -4.40
C VAL A 117 -6.07 -2.55 -3.98
N GLY A 118 -5.80 -1.54 -3.15
CA GLY A 118 -4.45 -1.10 -2.81
C GLY A 118 -3.92 -1.57 -1.46
N LYS A 119 -4.72 -2.17 -0.57
CA LYS A 119 -4.33 -2.56 0.80
C LYS A 119 -2.97 -3.30 0.83
N PRO A 120 -1.88 -2.71 1.37
CA PRO A 120 -0.54 -3.32 1.33
C PRO A 120 -0.49 -4.69 1.98
N VAL A 121 0.48 -5.54 1.57
CA VAL A 121 0.67 -6.86 2.19
C VAL A 121 0.85 -6.80 3.71
N PRO A 122 1.71 -5.92 4.27
CA PRO A 122 1.83 -5.81 5.73
C PRO A 122 0.50 -5.46 6.41
N CYS A 123 -0.37 -4.69 5.74
CA CYS A 123 -1.68 -4.36 6.29
C CYS A 123 -2.68 -5.51 6.22
N ILE A 124 -2.47 -6.51 5.34
CA ILE A 124 -3.36 -7.67 5.22
C ILE A 124 -3.23 -8.56 6.47
N THR A 125 -2.01 -8.77 6.96
CA THR A 125 -1.71 -9.56 8.16
C THR A 125 -2.27 -8.93 9.44
N HIS A 126 -2.21 -7.60 9.52
CA HIS A 126 -2.54 -6.84 10.72
C HIS A 126 -4.05 -6.60 10.87
N ALA A 127 -4.75 -7.61 11.38
CA ALA A 127 -6.08 -7.48 11.96
C ALA A 127 -6.00 -7.22 13.48
N CYS A 128 -7.12 -6.84 14.11
CA CYS A 128 -7.19 -6.58 15.56
C CYS A 128 -7.31 -7.91 16.32
N TYR A 129 -6.19 -8.54 16.64
CA TYR A 129 -6.17 -9.76 17.45
C TYR A 129 -6.10 -9.41 18.94
N GLU A 130 -6.94 -10.05 19.76
CA GLU A 130 -6.92 -9.86 21.22
C GLU A 130 -5.67 -10.43 21.88
N ARG A 131 -5.04 -11.44 21.25
CA ARG A 131 -3.90 -12.18 21.80
C ARG A 131 -2.85 -12.37 20.72
N GLU A 132 -1.59 -12.21 21.12
CA GLU A 132 -0.43 -12.35 20.24
C GLU A 132 -0.37 -13.74 19.58
N GLU A 133 -0.77 -14.79 20.31
CA GLU A 133 -0.83 -16.17 19.78
C GLU A 133 -1.84 -16.37 18.63
N TYR A 134 -2.69 -15.39 18.36
CA TYR A 134 -3.63 -15.42 17.23
C TYR A 134 -3.09 -14.70 16.00
N LEU A 135 -1.96 -13.98 16.12
CA LEU A 135 -1.31 -13.34 15.00
C LEU A 135 -0.88 -14.40 13.98
N PRO A 136 -1.06 -14.13 12.68
CA PRO A 136 -0.43 -14.91 11.64
C PRO A 136 1.09 -14.91 11.85
N PRO A 137 1.79 -16.03 11.64
CA PRO A 137 3.26 -16.06 11.70
C PRO A 137 3.89 -15.08 10.71
N ASP A 138 4.94 -14.39 11.13
CA ASP A 138 5.65 -13.39 10.31
C ASP A 138 6.18 -13.98 9.01
N GLU A 139 6.51 -15.28 9.00
CA GLU A 139 6.99 -15.97 7.80
C GLU A 139 5.99 -15.90 6.64
N LEU A 140 4.68 -15.90 6.92
CA LEU A 140 3.66 -15.79 5.88
C LEU A 140 3.73 -14.44 5.17
N GLN A 141 3.93 -13.35 5.91
CA GLN A 141 4.11 -12.03 5.33
C GLN A 141 5.43 -11.94 4.57
N CYS A 142 6.53 -12.41 5.17
CA CYS A 142 7.86 -12.44 4.55
C CYS A 142 7.85 -13.17 3.20
N GLU A 143 7.17 -14.31 3.11
CA GLU A 143 7.04 -15.06 1.85
C GLU A 143 6.34 -14.23 0.76
N GLN A 144 5.26 -13.52 1.11
CA GLN A 144 4.58 -12.64 0.17
C GLN A 144 5.46 -11.47 -0.28
N GLU A 145 6.17 -10.84 0.65
CA GLU A 145 7.09 -9.74 0.36
C GLU A 145 8.20 -10.18 -0.60
N VAL A 146 8.76 -11.38 -0.43
CA VAL A 146 9.75 -11.95 -1.36
C VAL A 146 9.15 -12.15 -2.76
N ILE A 147 7.93 -12.67 -2.86
CA ILE A 147 7.25 -12.88 -4.15
C ILE A 147 6.99 -11.52 -4.84
N ILE A 148 6.53 -10.53 -4.09
CA ILE A 148 6.30 -9.16 -4.58
C ILE A 148 7.61 -8.51 -5.00
N GLY A 149 8.69 -8.67 -4.22
CA GLY A 149 10.02 -8.16 -4.54
C GLY A 149 10.51 -8.69 -5.90
N ARG A 150 10.38 -10.00 -6.13
CA ARG A 150 10.69 -10.61 -7.44
C ARG A 150 9.80 -10.08 -8.56
N LEU A 151 8.52 -9.82 -8.28
CA LEU A 151 7.60 -9.26 -9.27
C LEU A 151 7.99 -7.82 -9.63
N ASN A 152 8.33 -7.01 -8.64
CA ASN A 152 8.83 -5.64 -8.77
C ASN A 152 10.12 -5.62 -9.61
N GLU A 153 11.09 -6.47 -9.31
CA GLU A 153 12.35 -6.61 -10.07
C GLU A 153 12.12 -6.94 -11.55
N ARG A 154 11.11 -7.76 -11.87
CA ARG A 154 10.79 -8.10 -13.26
C ARG A 154 10.22 -6.93 -14.05
N VAL A 155 9.61 -5.96 -13.38
CA VAL A 155 9.06 -4.73 -13.97
C VAL A 155 10.12 -3.65 -14.10
N TYR A 156 10.84 -3.37 -13.01
CA TYR A 156 11.73 -2.20 -12.90
C TYR A 156 13.22 -2.52 -13.12
N ARG A 157 13.59 -3.80 -13.19
CA ARG A 157 14.98 -4.26 -13.41
C ARG A 157 15.96 -3.83 -12.30
N GLN A 158 15.43 -3.55 -11.12
CA GLN A 158 16.15 -3.13 -9.93
C GLN A 158 15.56 -3.86 -8.71
N PRO A 159 16.37 -4.14 -7.68
CA PRO A 159 15.87 -4.65 -6.40
C PRO A 159 14.69 -3.82 -5.89
N ALA A 160 13.76 -4.47 -5.19
CA ALA A 160 12.64 -3.76 -4.59
C ALA A 160 13.13 -2.88 -3.44
N GLU A 161 13.03 -1.57 -3.65
CA GLU A 161 13.20 -0.57 -2.60
C GLU A 161 11.88 -0.45 -1.83
N LEU A 162 11.93 -0.68 -0.52
CA LEU A 162 10.78 -0.57 0.37
C LEU A 162 10.75 0.80 1.01
N MET A 163 9.67 1.55 0.79
CA MET A 163 9.50 2.92 1.29
C MET A 163 8.27 3.05 2.17
N PRO A 164 8.23 4.02 3.11
CA PRO A 164 7.00 4.38 3.80
C PRO A 164 5.88 4.68 2.79
N ILE A 165 4.65 4.23 3.06
CA ILE A 165 3.49 4.41 2.17
C ILE A 165 3.41 5.84 1.61
N PRO A 166 3.52 6.91 2.43
CA PRO A 166 3.34 8.27 1.91
C PRO A 166 4.39 8.64 0.85
N ILE A 167 5.65 8.29 1.08
CA ILE A 167 6.75 8.56 0.15
C ILE A 167 6.57 7.77 -1.14
N ALA A 168 6.26 6.48 -1.03
CA ALA A 168 6.09 5.60 -2.17
C ALA A 168 4.95 6.08 -3.10
N VAL A 169 3.84 6.52 -2.52
CA VAL A 169 2.67 7.04 -3.26
C VAL A 169 3.02 8.33 -4.01
N LEU A 170 3.71 9.29 -3.37
CA LEU A 170 4.13 10.54 -4.04
C LEU A 170 5.10 10.29 -5.19
N ARG A 171 6.02 9.33 -5.01
CA ARG A 171 6.94 8.92 -6.07
C ARG A 171 6.16 8.36 -7.27
N SER A 172 5.19 7.47 -7.03
CA SER A 172 4.34 6.92 -8.08
C SER A 172 3.53 7.98 -8.81
N ARG A 173 2.90 8.93 -8.10
CA ARG A 173 2.16 10.07 -8.70
C ARG A 173 3.06 10.89 -9.63
N SER A 174 4.25 11.25 -9.15
CA SER A 174 5.22 12.07 -9.90
C SER A 174 5.79 11.39 -11.14
N GLU A 175 5.93 10.06 -11.09
CA GLU A 175 6.39 9.25 -12.22
C GLU A 175 5.26 8.93 -13.21
N GLY A 176 4.00 8.91 -12.77
CA GLY A 176 2.81 8.83 -13.61
C GLY A 176 2.58 10.12 -14.40
N GLY A 177 2.65 11.28 -13.73
CA GLY A 177 2.48 12.59 -14.37
C GLY A 177 3.55 12.91 -15.42
N ARG A 178 4.81 12.55 -15.16
CA ARG A 178 5.91 12.69 -16.15
C ARG A 178 5.71 11.84 -17.41
N ARG A 179 4.93 10.76 -17.34
CA ARG A 179 4.66 9.87 -18.47
C ARG A 179 3.44 10.28 -19.28
N ALA A 180 2.39 10.80 -18.64
CA ALA A 180 1.24 11.35 -19.35
C ALA A 180 1.71 12.45 -20.32
N LEU A 181 2.59 13.34 -19.85
CA LEU A 181 3.21 14.39 -20.65
C LEU A 181 4.06 13.84 -21.81
N SER A 182 4.84 12.77 -21.59
CA SER A 182 5.64 12.17 -22.67
C SER A 182 4.78 11.46 -23.73
N SER A 183 3.69 10.80 -23.33
CA SER A 183 2.77 10.15 -24.27
C SER A 183 1.93 11.15 -25.08
N GLU A 184 1.59 12.31 -24.50
CA GLU A 184 0.89 13.37 -25.21
C GLU A 184 1.81 14.08 -26.23
N GLN A 185 3.09 14.27 -25.89
CA GLN A 185 4.09 14.81 -26.81
C GLN A 185 4.36 13.85 -27.99
N GLU A 186 4.50 12.54 -27.73
CA GLU A 186 4.66 11.53 -28.79
C GLU A 186 3.42 11.38 -29.69
N ALA A 187 2.23 11.74 -29.20
CA ALA A 187 0.98 11.72 -29.97
C ALA A 187 0.77 13.01 -30.80
N GLN A 188 1.37 14.14 -30.40
CA GLN A 188 1.35 15.40 -31.17
C GLN A 188 2.39 15.45 -32.30
N GLU A 189 3.40 14.58 -32.25
CA GLU A 189 4.46 14.48 -33.27
C GLU A 189 4.17 13.42 -34.36
N ARG A 190 2.96 12.84 -34.38
CA ARG A 190 2.47 11.89 -35.41
C ARG A 190 1.31 12.47 -36.19
#